data_AF-A0A2E9TZ75-F1
#
_entry.id   AF-A0A2E9TZ75-F1
#
_cell.length_a   1.000
_cell.length_b   1.000
_cell.length_c   1.000
_cell.angle_alpha   90.00
_cell.angle_beta   90.00
_cell.angle_gamma   90.00
#
_symmetry.space_group_name_H-M   'P 1'
#
loop_
_entity.id
_entity.type
_entity.pdbx_description
1 polymer ?
#
loop_
_entity_poly.entity_id
_entity_poly.type
_entity_poly.pdbx_seq_one_letter_code
_entity_poly.pdbx_strand_id
1 'polypeptide(L)'
;MYWKEIPVNIQITDKNNTTTSHQLPQRFQEAVDRIAMFDGSFGTDDYLEGWGYGPYLEVDGDPEKILTTLTEQFERLPNNLAEFVADRWKDKTRDETPGAINHFADIKGL
;
A
#
# COMPACT_ATOMS: atom_id res chain seq x y z
N MET A 1 3.50 5.28 1.04
CA MET A 1 4.60 4.37 0.68
C MET A 1 4.02 2.99 0.43
N TYR A 2 4.47 2.37 -0.63
CA TYR A 2 4.06 1.03 -1.06
C TYR A 2 5.31 0.21 -1.32
N TRP A 3 5.17 -1.11 -1.17
CA TRP A 3 6.05 -2.05 -1.85
C TRP A 3 5.24 -2.67 -2.99
N LYS A 4 5.63 -2.36 -4.23
CA LYS A 4 4.84 -2.64 -5.42
C LYS A 4 3.41 -2.13 -5.23
N GLU A 5 2.41 -3.00 -5.32
CA GLU A 5 1.00 -2.64 -5.10
C GLU A 5 0.57 -2.62 -3.63
N ILE A 6 1.38 -3.13 -2.70
CA ILE A 6 0.99 -3.33 -1.28
C ILE A 6 1.27 -2.05 -0.47
N PRO A 7 0.25 -1.41 0.13
CA PRO A 7 0.46 -0.22 0.96
C PRO A 7 1.11 -0.61 2.30
N VAL A 8 2.13 0.13 2.74
CA VAL A 8 2.74 -0.08 4.06
C VAL A 8 2.57 1.12 4.99
N ASN A 9 2.66 2.34 4.45
CA ASN A 9 2.60 3.56 5.23
C ASN A 9 1.78 4.62 4.49
N ILE A 10 0.95 5.33 5.23
CA ILE A 10 0.29 6.56 4.78
C ILE A 10 1.22 7.73 5.11
N GLN A 11 1.37 8.67 4.19
CA GLN A 11 2.06 9.93 4.43
C GLN A 11 1.12 11.09 4.18
N ILE A 12 1.12 12.03 5.10
CA ILE A 12 0.34 13.27 5.00
C ILE A 12 1.32 14.42 5.10
N THR A 13 1.32 15.28 4.09
CA THR A 13 2.07 16.52 4.06
C THR A 13 1.11 17.67 4.25
N ASP A 14 1.34 18.49 5.27
CA ASP A 14 0.51 19.67 5.54
C ASP A 14 0.89 20.86 4.62
N LYS A 15 0.12 21.94 4.71
CA LYS A 15 0.36 23.17 3.94
C LYS A 15 1.68 23.87 4.29
N ASN A 16 2.30 23.52 5.42
CA ASN A 16 3.60 24.03 5.86
C ASN A 16 4.76 23.11 5.44
N ASN A 17 4.52 22.13 4.57
CA ASN A 17 5.47 21.09 4.15
C ASN A 17 5.97 20.17 5.28
N THR A 18 5.22 20.07 6.37
CA THR A 18 5.49 19.08 7.42
C THR A 18 4.88 17.75 7.03
N THR A 19 5.71 16.71 6.93
CA THR A 19 5.25 15.36 6.56
C THR A 19 5.20 14.45 7.77
N THR A 20 4.04 13.87 8.02
CA THR A 20 3.83 12.83 9.02
C THR A 20 3.62 11.49 8.33
N SER A 21 4.26 10.44 8.84
CA SER A 21 4.14 9.08 8.32
C SER A 21 3.43 8.21 9.35
N HIS A 22 2.41 7.47 8.92
CA HIS A 22 1.71 6.48 9.73
C HIS A 22 1.84 5.10 9.11
N GLN A 23 2.40 4.17 9.88
CA GLN A 23 2.50 2.77 9.48
C GLN A 23 1.13 2.08 9.59
N LEU A 24 0.76 1.33 8.54
CA LEU A 24 -0.42 0.48 8.53
C LEU A 24 -0.22 -0.76 9.42
N PRO A 25 -1.30 -1.49 9.77
CA PRO A 25 -1.20 -2.69 10.59
C PRO A 25 -0.17 -3.70 10.09
N GLN A 26 0.42 -4.48 11.00
CA GLN A 26 1.54 -5.39 10.71
C GLN A 26 1.26 -6.37 9.55
N ARG A 27 0.00 -6.77 9.34
CA ARG A 27 -0.43 -7.67 8.24
C ARG A 27 0.01 -7.19 6.85
N PHE A 28 0.17 -5.88 6.66
CA PHE A 28 0.62 -5.31 5.40
C PHE A 28 2.11 -5.59 5.14
N GLN A 29 2.95 -5.42 6.15
CA GLN A 29 4.38 -5.77 6.06
C GLN A 29 4.56 -7.28 5.91
N GLU A 30 3.79 -8.09 6.65
CA GLU A 30 3.81 -9.54 6.48
C GLU A 30 3.40 -9.97 5.07
N ALA A 31 2.48 -9.25 4.43
CA ALA A 31 2.10 -9.51 3.05
C ALA A 31 3.25 -9.19 2.07
N VAL A 32 3.97 -8.09 2.29
CA VAL A 32 5.20 -7.76 1.54
C VAL A 32 6.21 -8.90 1.65
N ASP A 33 6.54 -9.32 2.87
CA ASP A 33 7.54 -10.37 3.09
C ASP A 33 7.13 -11.69 2.42
N ARG A 34 5.85 -12.09 2.55
CA ARG A 34 5.33 -13.31 1.92
C ARG A 34 5.35 -13.24 0.40
N ILE A 35 4.94 -12.11 -0.18
CA ILE A 35 4.93 -11.95 -1.64
C ILE A 35 6.34 -11.88 -2.20
N ALA A 36 7.26 -11.17 -1.56
CA ALA A 36 8.66 -11.13 -1.98
C ALA A 36 9.30 -12.53 -1.99
N MET A 37 8.98 -13.36 -1.00
CA MET A 37 9.44 -14.76 -1.00
C MET A 37 8.74 -15.60 -2.08
N PHE A 38 7.48 -15.32 -2.37
CA PHE A 38 6.67 -16.05 -3.33
C PHE A 38 7.04 -15.74 -4.80
N ASP A 39 7.25 -14.47 -5.14
CA ASP A 39 7.60 -14.02 -6.50
C ASP A 39 9.11 -14.08 -6.78
N GLY A 40 9.92 -14.39 -5.77
CA GLY A 40 11.37 -14.53 -5.88
C GLY A 40 12.13 -13.22 -5.72
N SER A 41 11.46 -12.09 -5.45
CA SER A 41 12.13 -10.80 -5.24
C SER A 41 12.93 -10.76 -3.92
N PHE A 42 12.63 -11.61 -2.94
CA PHE A 42 13.29 -11.61 -1.64
C PHE A 42 14.82 -11.77 -1.75
N GLY A 43 15.56 -10.83 -1.15
CA GLY A 43 17.03 -10.84 -1.16
C GLY A 43 17.66 -10.46 -2.50
N THR A 44 16.87 -9.98 -3.45
CA THR A 44 17.32 -9.46 -4.76
C THR A 44 17.14 -7.95 -4.83
N ASP A 45 17.70 -7.32 -5.87
CA ASP A 45 17.49 -5.89 -6.13
C ASP A 45 16.00 -5.56 -6.35
N ASP A 46 15.21 -6.47 -6.93
CA ASP A 46 13.77 -6.31 -7.15
C ASP A 46 13.01 -5.97 -5.85
N TYR A 47 13.45 -6.50 -4.70
CA TYR A 47 12.84 -6.17 -3.41
C TYR A 47 13.08 -4.70 -3.04
N LEU A 48 14.27 -4.18 -3.30
CA LEU A 48 14.64 -2.80 -3.02
C LEU A 48 13.99 -1.84 -4.03
N GLU A 49 13.93 -2.24 -5.30
CA GLU A 49 13.31 -1.47 -6.38
C GLU A 49 11.77 -1.45 -6.30
N GLY A 50 11.17 -2.40 -5.58
CA GLY A 50 9.73 -2.42 -5.34
C GLY A 50 9.21 -1.27 -4.48
N TRP A 51 10.05 -0.56 -3.74
CA TRP A 51 9.60 0.53 -2.87
C TRP A 51 9.29 1.81 -3.64
N GLY A 52 8.10 2.37 -3.43
CA GLY A 52 7.67 3.58 -4.13
C GLY A 52 6.59 4.38 -3.41
N TYR A 53 6.49 5.66 -3.77
CA TYR A 53 5.34 6.47 -3.39
C TYR A 53 4.14 6.09 -4.26
N GLY A 54 2.99 5.98 -3.60
CA GLY A 54 1.73 5.84 -4.32
C GLY A 54 1.27 7.18 -4.90
N PRO A 55 0.12 7.18 -5.58
CA PRO A 55 -0.54 8.40 -6.02
C PRO A 55 -0.76 9.41 -4.88
N TYR A 56 -0.61 10.68 -5.24
CA TYR A 56 -0.83 11.82 -4.34
C TYR A 56 -2.28 12.28 -4.43
N LEU A 57 -2.89 12.50 -3.28
CA LEU A 57 -4.27 12.96 -3.14
C LEU A 57 -4.27 14.28 -2.37
N GLU A 58 -4.77 15.34 -3.01
CA GLU A 58 -5.08 16.58 -2.30
C GLU A 58 -6.44 16.45 -1.63
N VAL A 59 -6.45 16.60 -0.30
CA VAL A 59 -7.64 16.48 0.53
C VAL A 59 -7.70 17.65 1.50
N ASP A 60 -8.83 18.34 1.52
CA ASP A 60 -9.11 19.37 2.53
C ASP A 60 -9.67 18.72 3.79
N GLY A 61 -9.14 19.11 4.95
CA GLY A 61 -9.65 18.66 6.23
C GLY A 61 -8.60 18.61 7.31
N ASP A 62 -8.98 18.00 8.42
CA ASP A 62 -8.11 17.74 9.55
C ASP A 62 -7.20 16.53 9.26
N PRO A 63 -5.86 16.66 9.39
CA PRO A 63 -4.92 15.58 9.10
C PRO A 63 -5.18 14.29 9.88
N GLU A 64 -5.57 14.37 11.15
CA GLU A 64 -5.81 13.18 11.98
C GLU A 64 -7.08 12.44 11.53
N LYS A 65 -8.15 13.18 11.19
CA LYS A 65 -9.37 12.59 10.64
C LYS A 65 -9.15 11.94 9.28
N ILE A 66 -8.39 12.61 8.40
CA ILE A 66 -8.02 12.06 7.09
C ILE A 66 -7.22 10.78 7.27
N LEU A 67 -6.23 10.80 8.16
CA LEU A 67 -5.40 9.65 8.47
C LEU A 67 -6.23 8.47 8.97
N THR A 68 -7.11 8.72 9.94
CA THR A 68 -8.01 7.70 10.50
C THR A 68 -8.89 7.10 9.40
N THR A 69 -9.49 7.95 8.55
CA THR A 69 -10.34 7.50 7.44
C THR A 69 -9.57 6.62 6.44
N LEU A 70 -8.36 7.04 6.06
CA LEU A 70 -7.52 6.28 5.12
C LEU A 70 -7.09 4.94 5.72
N THR A 71 -6.68 4.92 7.00
CA THR A 71 -6.35 3.67 7.70
C THR A 71 -7.53 2.71 7.70
N GLU A 72 -8.73 3.18 8.07
CA GLU A 72 -9.96 2.37 8.04
C GLU A 72 -10.30 1.86 6.64
N GLN A 73 -10.04 2.65 5.60
CA GLN A 73 -10.24 2.24 4.21
C GLN A 73 -9.23 1.16 3.81
N PHE A 74 -7.93 1.38 4.03
CA PHE A 74 -6.91 0.36 3.75
C PHE A 74 -7.19 -0.94 4.50
N GLU A 75 -7.70 -0.87 5.73
CA GLU A 75 -8.09 -2.05 6.49
C GLU A 75 -9.21 -2.88 5.86
N ARG A 76 -9.98 -2.34 4.90
CA ARG A 76 -10.94 -3.11 4.10
C ARG A 76 -10.30 -4.03 3.07
N LEU A 77 -9.02 -3.82 2.74
CA LEU A 77 -8.28 -4.78 1.93
C LEU A 77 -8.31 -6.15 2.61
N PRO A 78 -8.37 -7.25 1.82
CA PRO A 78 -8.51 -8.59 2.36
C PRO A 78 -7.51 -8.89 3.48
N ASN A 79 -7.98 -9.56 4.55
CA ASN A 79 -7.11 -9.95 5.67
C ASN A 79 -5.99 -10.89 5.23
N ASN A 80 -6.27 -11.74 4.25
CA ASN A 80 -5.33 -12.62 3.55
C ASN A 80 -4.69 -11.90 2.34
N LEU A 81 -4.07 -10.74 2.61
CA LEU A 81 -3.57 -9.84 1.56
C LEU A 81 -2.47 -10.49 0.70
N ALA A 82 -1.61 -11.30 1.32
CA ALA A 82 -0.58 -12.05 0.60
C ALA A 82 -1.22 -13.04 -0.40
N GLU A 83 -2.21 -13.81 0.05
CA GLU A 83 -2.89 -14.78 -0.80
C GLU A 83 -3.64 -14.06 -1.94
N PHE A 84 -4.30 -12.94 -1.63
CA PHE A 84 -4.97 -12.09 -2.61
C PHE A 84 -4.03 -11.58 -3.73
N VAL A 85 -2.80 -11.19 -3.38
CA VAL A 85 -1.79 -10.78 -4.37
C VAL A 85 -1.20 -11.99 -5.10
N ALA A 86 -0.91 -13.08 -4.40
CA ALA A 86 -0.35 -14.30 -4.97
C ALA A 86 -1.28 -14.92 -6.02
N ASP A 87 -2.60 -14.88 -5.81
CA ASP A 87 -3.56 -15.39 -6.79
C ASP A 87 -3.55 -14.56 -8.08
N ARG A 88 -3.41 -13.23 -7.99
CA ARG A 88 -3.22 -12.37 -9.18
C ARG A 88 -1.92 -12.63 -9.91
N TRP A 89 -0.85 -12.95 -9.19
CA TRP A 89 0.42 -13.35 -9.79
C TRP A 89 0.25 -14.64 -10.60
N LYS A 90 -0.42 -15.66 -10.02
CA LYS A 90 -0.69 -16.95 -10.69
C LYS A 90 -1.57 -16.77 -11.93
N ASP A 91 -2.59 -15.93 -11.82
CA ASP A 91 -3.55 -15.67 -12.90
C ASP A 91 -3.02 -14.66 -13.94
N LYS A 92 -1.79 -14.15 -13.75
CA LYS A 92 -1.14 -13.15 -14.62
C LYS A 92 -1.93 -11.83 -14.74
N THR A 93 -2.69 -11.50 -13.71
CA THR A 93 -3.44 -10.24 -13.59
C THR A 93 -2.87 -9.32 -12.51
N ARG A 94 -1.66 -9.60 -12.03
CA ARG A 94 -0.95 -8.76 -11.06
C ARG A 94 -0.55 -7.45 -11.75
N ASP A 95 -0.88 -6.35 -11.10
CA ASP A 95 -0.38 -5.02 -11.44
C ASP A 95 0.44 -4.55 -10.24
N GLU A 96 1.76 -4.46 -10.42
CA GLU A 96 2.72 -4.09 -9.37
C GLU A 96 2.78 -2.57 -9.15
N THR A 97 1.98 -1.79 -9.88
CA THR A 97 1.96 -0.33 -9.76
C THR A 97 1.49 0.08 -8.35
N PRO A 98 2.20 1.00 -7.66
CA PRO A 98 1.75 1.56 -6.40
C PRO A 98 0.32 2.08 -6.47
N GLY A 99 -0.56 1.54 -5.63
CA GLY A 99 -1.97 1.90 -5.58
C GLY A 99 -2.91 1.09 -6.48
N ALA A 100 -2.40 0.13 -7.27
CA ALA A 100 -3.22 -0.67 -8.19
C ALA A 100 -4.37 -1.43 -7.50
N ILE A 101 -4.22 -1.80 -6.22
CA ILE A 101 -5.24 -2.53 -5.46
C ILE A 101 -6.11 -1.65 -4.55
N ASN A 102 -5.87 -0.35 -4.49
CA ASN A 102 -6.57 0.52 -3.55
C ASN A 102 -8.06 0.69 -3.87
N HIS A 103 -8.48 0.46 -5.11
CA HIS A 103 -9.88 0.47 -5.50
C HIS A 103 -10.68 -0.64 -4.79
N PHE A 104 -10.03 -1.72 -4.32
CA PHE A 104 -10.66 -2.74 -3.46
C PHE A 104 -10.95 -2.23 -2.05
N ALA A 105 -10.41 -1.07 -1.66
CA ALA A 105 -10.61 -0.40 -0.37
C ALA A 105 -11.50 0.87 -0.46
N ASP A 106 -12.20 1.08 -1.58
CA ASP A 106 -12.98 2.30 -1.86
C ASP A 106 -12.18 3.61 -1.81
N ILE A 107 -10.85 3.53 -1.94
CA ILE A 107 -10.00 4.72 -2.02
C ILE A 107 -10.11 5.22 -3.47
N LYS A 108 -11.00 6.20 -3.69
CA LYS A 108 -11.25 6.80 -5.02
C LYS A 108 -10.24 7.90 -5.31
N GLY A 109 -9.87 8.03 -6.60
CA GLY A 109 -8.98 9.10 -7.08
C GLY A 109 -7.53 8.68 -7.26
N LEU A 110 -7.31 7.39 -7.48
CA LEU A 110 -5.99 6.81 -7.78
C LEU A 110 -5.94 6.45 -9.25
#